data_AF-A0A161VG39-F1
#
_entry.id   AF-A0A161VG39-F1
#
_cell.length_a   1.000
_cell.length_b   1.000
_cell.length_c   1.000
_cell.angle_alpha   90.00
_cell.angle_beta   90.00
_cell.angle_gamma   90.00
#
_symmetry.space_group_name_H-M   'P 1'
#
loop_
_entity.id
_entity.type
_entity.pdbx_description
1 polymer ?
#
loop_
_entity_poly.entity_id
_entity_poly.type
_entity_poly.pdbx_seq_one_letter_code
_entity_poly.pdbx_strand_id
1 'polypeptide(L)'
;MKSKIVENQDGTMRALSNRHVQMIAIGGTIGTGLFLGSGSTISKTGPSIMLVYLTLGLFFFFMMRAIGEMFYSDPSQHTFVSFISRYLGPTVGHFTGWTYWIGLVFVCMAELTATASYVQYWFPTIPSWLVELVFLAVLTSVNLIAARLFGEAEFWFAMIKIIAIIAMIVTGIFMMTSHSITPLGHASLSNISHDYTLFPHGIFNFVSAFPMVFFAFQGIEFVSITIGEAKSPHAVIKKAVNETLLRILLFYIGALIVIMGIIPWTSLSANSSPFVQVFKLAGFPAAAATINFVVLTSAASSLNSCIFSAGRHFYQLATEVPKSSWMNKTFAKISKNGVPAAAIILSAALVLITPLMSLTTAISSVFTIVTGVSSDMYIIVYTLAMIAHRKYRVSSDFLPNGFVMPWYKVTSPLTIFFFGVIFVSLFFIPEDIIGAIGAIVWTLVFGSIEYFRQQKTASANIDQYK
;
A
#
# COMPACT_ATOMS: atom_id res chain seq x y z
N MET A 1 -34.62 11.26 5.63
CA MET A 1 -34.66 9.84 5.23
C MET A 1 -33.46 9.12 5.83
N LYS A 2 -33.61 8.32 6.89
CA LYS A 2 -32.52 7.48 7.42
C LYS A 2 -32.23 6.38 6.38
N SER A 3 -31.01 6.31 5.85
CA SER A 3 -30.66 5.29 4.84
C SER A 3 -30.87 3.90 5.44
N LYS A 4 -31.72 3.06 4.82
CA LYS A 4 -31.81 1.63 5.15
C LYS A 4 -30.40 1.03 5.09
N ILE A 5 -29.95 0.48 6.21
CA ILE A 5 -28.70 -0.26 6.27
C ILE A 5 -28.98 -1.59 5.57
N VAL A 6 -28.22 -1.88 4.50
CA VAL A 6 -28.36 -3.11 3.72
C VAL A 6 -27.26 -4.06 4.16
N GLU A 7 -27.65 -5.29 4.51
CA GLU A 7 -26.73 -6.37 4.88
C GLU A 7 -26.23 -7.08 3.61
N ASN A 8 -24.92 -7.31 3.52
CA ASN A 8 -24.28 -8.09 2.46
C ASN A 8 -24.43 -9.60 2.73
N GLN A 9 -24.14 -10.45 1.74
CA GLN A 9 -24.30 -11.90 1.86
C GLN A 9 -23.41 -12.55 2.94
N ASP A 10 -22.36 -11.86 3.36
CA ASP A 10 -21.40 -12.27 4.39
C ASP A 10 -21.73 -11.72 5.80
N GLY A 11 -22.83 -10.98 5.94
CA GLY A 11 -23.24 -10.34 7.21
C GLY A 11 -22.64 -8.96 7.48
N THR A 12 -21.87 -8.39 6.55
CA THR A 12 -21.36 -7.01 6.67
C THR A 12 -22.44 -5.97 6.32
N MET A 13 -22.35 -4.75 6.87
CA MET A 13 -23.38 -3.71 6.72
C MET A 13 -22.93 -2.57 5.81
N ARG A 14 -23.74 -2.21 4.81
CA ARG A 14 -23.49 -1.06 3.91
C ARG A 14 -23.70 0.28 4.63
N ALA A 15 -22.69 0.72 5.36
CA ALA A 15 -22.74 1.92 6.18
C ALA A 15 -21.87 3.07 5.66
N LEU A 16 -20.90 2.79 4.77
CA LEU A 16 -19.88 3.77 4.41
C LEU A 16 -20.39 4.83 3.44
N SER A 17 -20.11 6.10 3.76
CA SER A 17 -20.36 7.25 2.89
C SER A 17 -19.21 7.41 1.88
N ASN A 18 -19.43 8.14 0.78
CA ASN A 18 -18.36 8.44 -0.18
C ASN A 18 -17.17 9.16 0.47
N ARG A 19 -17.40 9.99 1.50
CA ARG A 19 -16.32 10.66 2.23
C ARG A 19 -15.50 9.66 3.06
N HIS A 20 -16.15 8.69 3.72
CA HIS A 20 -15.43 7.64 4.44
C HIS A 20 -14.59 6.78 3.49
N VAL A 21 -15.16 6.36 2.36
CA VAL A 21 -14.46 5.60 1.31
C VAL A 21 -13.20 6.33 0.84
N GLN A 22 -13.33 7.62 0.49
CA GLN A 22 -12.18 8.42 0.04
C GLN A 22 -11.14 8.62 1.14
N MET A 23 -11.56 8.89 2.37
CA MET A 23 -10.61 9.13 3.48
C MET A 23 -9.88 7.85 3.91
N ILE A 24 -10.56 6.70 3.94
CA ILE A 24 -9.93 5.40 4.21
C ILE A 24 -8.92 5.08 3.11
N ALA A 25 -9.30 5.29 1.85
CA ALA A 25 -8.41 5.06 0.73
C ALA A 25 -7.17 5.96 0.74
N ILE A 26 -7.35 7.28 0.96
CA ILE A 26 -6.25 8.22 1.06
C ILE A 26 -5.39 7.90 2.29
N GLY A 27 -6.02 7.63 3.44
CA GLY A 27 -5.32 7.29 4.70
C GLY A 27 -4.52 6.00 4.65
N GLY A 28 -5.02 5.01 3.91
CA GLY A 28 -4.36 3.73 3.67
C GLY A 28 -3.26 3.78 2.61
N THR A 29 -3.35 4.67 1.63
CA THR A 29 -2.30 4.83 0.60
C THR A 29 -1.19 5.79 1.04
N ILE A 30 -1.56 6.90 1.70
CA ILE A 30 -0.58 7.89 2.17
C ILE A 30 0.02 7.39 3.48
N GLY A 31 1.09 6.62 3.34
CA GLY A 31 1.84 6.03 4.44
C GLY A 31 3.33 6.32 4.36
N THR A 32 4.10 5.40 4.94
CA THR A 32 5.56 5.54 5.10
C THR A 32 6.32 5.51 3.79
N GLY A 33 5.75 4.95 2.71
CA GLY A 33 6.35 5.00 1.38
C GLY A 33 6.57 6.43 0.89
N LEU A 34 5.62 7.35 1.11
CA LEU A 34 5.83 8.77 0.84
C LEU A 34 6.73 9.40 1.90
N PHE A 35 6.40 9.24 3.19
CA PHE A 35 7.05 10.05 4.23
C PHE A 35 8.51 9.66 4.49
N LEU A 36 8.82 8.36 4.52
CA LEU A 36 10.18 7.85 4.79
C LEU A 36 10.88 7.45 3.49
N GLY A 37 10.17 6.69 2.63
CA GLY A 37 10.73 6.15 1.40
C GLY A 37 11.19 7.20 0.38
N SER A 38 10.55 8.38 0.38
CA SER A 38 10.95 9.47 -0.51
C SER A 38 12.36 10.02 -0.25
N GLY A 39 12.91 9.86 0.96
CA GLY A 39 14.30 10.29 1.24
C GLY A 39 15.30 9.53 0.36
N SER A 40 15.18 8.20 0.35
CA SER A 40 16.01 7.32 -0.49
C SER A 40 15.82 7.62 -1.98
N THR A 41 14.59 7.79 -2.45
CA THR A 41 14.33 7.99 -3.89
C THR A 41 14.71 9.39 -4.38
N ILE A 42 14.55 10.44 -3.56
CA ILE A 42 15.08 11.78 -3.85
C ILE A 42 16.60 11.72 -3.96
N SER A 43 17.29 11.04 -3.02
CA SER A 43 18.76 10.94 -3.08
C SER A 43 19.27 10.24 -4.34
N LYS A 44 18.50 9.29 -4.90
CA LYS A 44 18.85 8.55 -6.13
C LYS A 44 18.57 9.32 -7.40
N THR A 45 17.50 10.13 -7.42
CA THR A 45 16.93 10.66 -8.67
C THR A 45 16.89 12.18 -8.74
N GLY A 46 17.12 12.87 -7.62
CA GLY A 46 16.94 14.30 -7.49
C GLY A 46 15.53 14.72 -7.91
N PRO A 47 15.37 15.86 -8.60
CA PRO A 47 14.05 16.36 -8.98
C PRO A 47 13.29 15.49 -9.98
N SER A 48 13.99 14.59 -10.69
CA SER A 48 13.35 13.64 -11.60
C SER A 48 12.45 12.62 -10.88
N ILE A 49 12.52 12.53 -9.54
CA ILE A 49 11.58 11.74 -8.72
C ILE A 49 10.12 12.03 -9.05
N MET A 50 9.79 13.28 -9.39
CA MET A 50 8.43 13.67 -9.78
C MET A 50 7.95 12.88 -11.01
N LEU A 51 8.83 12.57 -11.96
CA LEU A 51 8.50 11.76 -13.13
C LEU A 51 8.24 10.30 -12.75
N VAL A 52 8.99 9.76 -11.79
CA VAL A 52 8.75 8.40 -11.26
C VAL A 52 7.35 8.32 -10.64
N TYR A 53 6.98 9.29 -9.79
CA TYR A 53 5.66 9.37 -9.17
C TYR A 53 4.53 9.59 -10.18
N LEU A 54 4.72 10.46 -11.18
CA LEU A 54 3.72 10.68 -12.24
C LEU A 54 3.53 9.44 -13.11
N THR A 55 4.63 8.77 -13.47
CA THR A 55 4.60 7.55 -14.29
C THR A 55 3.89 6.42 -13.53
N LEU A 56 4.28 6.17 -12.27
CA LEU A 56 3.61 5.18 -11.43
C LEU A 56 2.14 5.53 -11.20
N GLY A 57 1.84 6.78 -10.88
CA GLY A 57 0.47 7.28 -10.77
C GLY A 57 -0.37 6.97 -12.00
N LEU A 58 0.16 7.19 -13.20
CA LEU A 58 -0.53 6.86 -14.45
C LEU A 58 -0.85 5.35 -14.56
N PHE A 59 0.10 4.48 -14.22
CA PHE A 59 -0.13 3.03 -14.30
C PHE A 59 -1.05 2.50 -13.20
N PHE A 60 -0.96 3.06 -11.99
CA PHE A 60 -1.92 2.81 -10.92
C PHE A 60 -3.31 3.34 -11.26
N PHE A 61 -3.44 4.45 -11.99
CA PHE A 61 -4.72 4.91 -12.53
C PHE A 61 -5.36 3.85 -13.41
N PHE A 62 -4.60 3.33 -14.38
CA PHE A 62 -5.08 2.28 -15.26
C PHE A 62 -5.47 1.01 -14.51
N MET A 63 -4.67 0.59 -13.52
CA MET A 63 -4.99 -0.54 -12.65
C MET A 63 -6.30 -0.31 -11.87
N MET A 64 -6.45 0.85 -11.22
CA MET A 64 -7.66 1.16 -10.46
C MET A 64 -8.89 1.32 -11.36
N ARG A 65 -8.73 1.80 -12.60
CA ARG A 65 -9.79 1.80 -13.62
C ARG A 65 -10.20 0.38 -13.99
N ALA A 66 -9.25 -0.53 -14.17
CA ALA A 66 -9.52 -1.94 -14.48
C ALA A 66 -10.25 -2.65 -13.34
N ILE A 67 -9.78 -2.49 -12.09
CA ILE A 67 -10.43 -3.02 -10.89
C ILE A 67 -11.84 -2.41 -10.75
N GLY A 68 -11.95 -1.09 -10.85
CA GLY A 68 -13.23 -0.39 -10.74
C GLY A 68 -14.25 -0.81 -11.81
N GLU A 69 -13.81 -1.11 -13.02
CA GLU A 69 -14.67 -1.63 -14.10
C GLU A 69 -15.24 -3.02 -13.75
N MET A 70 -14.43 -3.92 -13.16
CA MET A 70 -14.92 -5.22 -12.69
C MET A 70 -15.90 -5.07 -11.51
N PHE A 71 -15.57 -4.22 -10.52
CA PHE A 71 -16.48 -3.91 -9.40
C PHE A 71 -17.78 -3.24 -9.85
N TYR A 72 -17.76 -2.48 -10.95
CA TYR A 72 -18.96 -1.89 -11.49
C TYR A 72 -19.93 -2.95 -12.06
N SER A 73 -19.39 -4.09 -12.54
CA SER A 73 -20.21 -5.20 -13.03
C SER A 73 -20.85 -6.01 -11.90
N ASP A 74 -20.11 -6.21 -10.80
CA ASP A 74 -20.59 -6.95 -9.64
C ASP A 74 -20.11 -6.29 -8.34
N PRO A 75 -20.84 -5.29 -7.82
CA PRO A 75 -20.49 -4.62 -6.58
C PRO A 75 -20.72 -5.45 -5.31
N SER A 76 -21.21 -6.69 -5.44
CA SER A 76 -21.40 -7.59 -4.30
C SER A 76 -20.10 -8.26 -3.85
N GLN A 77 -19.06 -8.24 -4.69
CA GLN A 77 -17.74 -8.74 -4.33
C GLN A 77 -17.09 -7.81 -3.30
N HIS A 78 -16.37 -8.40 -2.34
CA HIS A 78 -15.69 -7.67 -1.26
C HIS A 78 -14.21 -7.39 -1.53
N THR A 79 -13.60 -8.13 -2.45
CA THR A 79 -12.18 -7.99 -2.81
C THR A 79 -11.97 -8.16 -4.30
N PHE A 80 -11.00 -7.43 -4.86
CA PHE A 80 -10.64 -7.59 -6.26
C PHE A 80 -10.08 -8.99 -6.57
N VAL A 81 -9.59 -9.70 -5.55
CA VAL A 81 -9.12 -11.09 -5.66
C VAL A 81 -10.25 -12.02 -6.11
N SER A 82 -11.51 -11.75 -5.74
CA SER A 82 -12.66 -12.54 -6.18
C SER A 82 -12.83 -12.50 -7.71
N PHE A 83 -12.52 -11.36 -8.35
CA PHE A 83 -12.54 -11.27 -9.81
C PHE A 83 -11.40 -12.06 -10.45
N ILE A 84 -10.25 -12.13 -9.80
CA ILE A 84 -9.13 -12.98 -10.25
C ILE A 84 -9.55 -14.45 -10.19
N SER A 85 -10.17 -14.90 -9.09
CA SER A 85 -10.73 -16.26 -8.98
C SER A 85 -11.79 -16.54 -10.05
N ARG A 86 -12.69 -15.58 -10.31
CA ARG A 86 -13.78 -15.73 -11.29
C ARG A 86 -13.27 -15.84 -12.73
N TYR A 87 -12.30 -15.00 -13.13
CA TYR A 87 -11.88 -14.89 -14.53
C TYR A 87 -10.61 -15.68 -14.88
N LEU A 88 -9.76 -16.00 -13.89
CA LEU A 88 -8.54 -16.81 -14.08
C LEU A 88 -8.64 -18.20 -13.43
N GLY A 89 -9.74 -18.49 -12.74
CA GLY A 89 -10.03 -19.77 -12.13
C GLY A 89 -9.56 -19.88 -10.67
N PRO A 90 -10.06 -20.89 -9.92
CA PRO A 90 -9.87 -20.90 -8.47
C PRO A 90 -8.42 -21.17 -8.02
N THR A 91 -7.58 -21.83 -8.83
CA THR A 91 -6.13 -22.00 -8.52
C THR A 91 -5.45 -20.63 -8.45
N VAL A 92 -5.63 -19.82 -9.50
CA VAL A 92 -5.01 -18.49 -9.59
C VAL A 92 -5.59 -17.58 -8.52
N GLY A 93 -6.90 -17.69 -8.28
CA GLY A 93 -7.58 -17.02 -7.18
C GLY A 93 -6.97 -17.29 -5.81
N HIS A 94 -6.83 -18.56 -5.45
CA HIS A 94 -6.28 -18.97 -4.17
C HIS A 94 -4.79 -18.59 -4.04
N PHE A 95 -3.98 -18.80 -5.08
CA PHE A 95 -2.60 -18.32 -5.14
C PHE A 95 -2.51 -16.81 -4.89
N THR A 96 -3.38 -16.03 -5.54
CA THR A 96 -3.43 -14.58 -5.38
C THR A 96 -3.81 -14.18 -3.97
N GLY A 97 -4.80 -14.83 -3.36
CA GLY A 97 -5.22 -14.54 -1.99
C GLY A 97 -4.09 -14.71 -0.97
N TRP A 98 -3.33 -15.81 -1.08
CA TRP A 98 -2.14 -16.04 -0.23
C TRP A 98 -1.03 -15.02 -0.49
N THR A 99 -0.72 -14.77 -1.76
CA THR A 99 0.32 -13.80 -2.15
C THR A 99 -0.02 -12.40 -1.65
N TYR A 100 -1.30 -12.00 -1.73
CA TYR A 100 -1.79 -10.72 -1.24
C TYR A 100 -1.73 -10.63 0.29
N TRP A 101 -2.12 -11.69 1.02
CA TRP A 101 -1.99 -11.71 2.48
C TRP A 101 -0.53 -11.62 2.94
N ILE A 102 0.39 -12.33 2.30
CA ILE A 102 1.83 -12.22 2.59
C ILE A 102 2.33 -10.81 2.28
N GLY A 103 1.89 -10.21 1.16
CA GLY A 103 2.16 -8.80 0.85
C GLY A 103 1.72 -7.88 1.98
N LEU A 104 0.50 -8.02 2.51
CA LEU A 104 0.00 -7.24 3.66
C LEU A 104 0.88 -7.41 4.91
N VAL A 105 1.41 -8.61 5.16
CA VAL A 105 2.35 -8.85 6.27
C VAL A 105 3.64 -8.05 6.04
N PHE A 106 4.21 -8.03 4.84
CA PHE A 106 5.39 -7.21 4.55
C PHE A 106 5.11 -5.70 4.62
N VAL A 107 3.91 -5.24 4.28
CA VAL A 107 3.50 -3.85 4.55
C VAL A 107 3.50 -3.56 6.05
N CYS A 108 2.91 -4.43 6.88
CA CYS A 108 2.99 -4.28 8.35
C CYS A 108 4.44 -4.17 8.82
N MET A 109 5.33 -5.01 8.28
CA MET A 109 6.75 -5.00 8.62
C MET A 109 7.39 -3.66 8.27
N ALA A 110 7.12 -3.11 7.09
CA ALA A 110 7.61 -1.79 6.65
C ALA A 110 7.13 -0.66 7.55
N GLU A 111 5.83 -0.62 7.86
CA GLU A 111 5.21 0.40 8.70
C GLU A 111 5.76 0.34 10.14
N LEU A 112 6.05 -0.86 10.63
CA LEU A 112 6.64 -1.07 11.94
C LEU A 112 8.10 -0.57 12.01
N THR A 113 8.91 -0.86 10.98
CA THR A 113 10.29 -0.34 10.88
C THR A 113 10.31 1.20 10.80
N ALA A 114 9.41 1.79 10.02
CA ALA A 114 9.30 3.25 9.93
C ALA A 114 8.88 3.88 11.27
N THR A 115 7.95 3.26 11.98
CA THR A 115 7.55 3.67 13.34
C THR A 115 8.75 3.75 14.28
N ALA A 116 9.65 2.77 14.23
CA ALA A 116 10.90 2.78 15.00
C ALA A 116 11.78 3.99 14.65
N SER A 117 11.97 4.26 13.35
CA SER A 117 12.73 5.42 12.87
C SER A 117 12.17 6.74 13.38
N TYR A 118 10.85 6.90 13.41
CA TYR A 118 10.21 8.14 13.88
C TYR A 118 10.28 8.30 15.39
N VAL A 119 10.20 7.22 16.18
CA VAL A 119 10.37 7.29 17.64
C VAL A 119 11.81 7.66 18.00
N GLN A 120 12.79 7.11 17.26
CA GLN A 120 14.21 7.42 17.45
C GLN A 120 14.59 8.85 17.13
N TYR A 121 13.73 9.62 16.45
CA TYR A 121 13.92 11.07 16.31
C TYR A 121 14.00 11.76 17.68
N TRP A 122 13.15 11.40 18.64
CA TRP A 122 13.18 11.95 20.01
C TRP A 122 14.00 11.08 20.97
N PHE A 123 14.00 9.77 20.76
CA PHE A 123 14.65 8.80 21.64
C PHE A 123 15.69 7.96 20.89
N PRO A 124 16.79 8.56 20.41
CA PRO A 124 17.76 7.90 19.53
C PRO A 124 18.52 6.74 20.20
N THR A 125 18.52 6.70 21.54
CA THR A 125 19.18 5.65 22.31
C THR A 125 18.32 4.40 22.50
N ILE A 126 17.00 4.46 22.21
CA ILE A 126 16.12 3.30 22.34
C ILE A 126 16.34 2.38 21.12
N PRO A 127 16.66 1.10 21.33
CA PRO A 127 16.81 0.14 20.24
C PRO A 127 15.53 0.00 19.42
N SER A 128 15.66 -0.08 18.10
CA SER A 128 14.51 -0.18 17.18
C SER A 128 13.63 -1.38 17.48
N TRP A 129 14.23 -2.57 17.67
CA TRP A 129 13.49 -3.80 17.97
C TRP A 129 12.55 -3.66 19.18
N LEU A 130 12.93 -2.87 20.19
CA LEU A 130 12.11 -2.66 21.38
C LEU A 130 10.91 -1.77 21.05
N VAL A 131 11.13 -0.68 20.29
CA VAL A 131 10.04 0.17 19.81
C VAL A 131 9.05 -0.64 18.97
N GLU A 132 9.58 -1.46 18.05
CA GLU A 132 8.79 -2.30 17.16
C GLU A 132 7.96 -3.33 17.95
N LEU A 133 8.54 -4.03 18.92
CA LEU A 133 7.79 -4.96 19.77
C LEU A 133 6.66 -4.27 20.54
N VAL A 134 6.93 -3.10 21.13
CA VAL A 134 5.94 -2.35 21.91
C VAL A 134 4.79 -1.89 21.02
N PHE A 135 5.07 -1.27 19.87
CA PHE A 135 4.03 -0.79 18.96
C PHE A 135 3.21 -1.95 18.37
N LEU A 136 3.87 -3.04 17.98
CA LEU A 136 3.17 -4.22 17.48
C LEU A 136 2.24 -4.82 18.55
N ALA A 137 2.71 -4.95 19.80
CA ALA A 137 1.91 -5.47 20.90
C ALA A 137 0.70 -4.58 21.22
N VAL A 138 0.90 -3.25 21.28
CA VAL A 138 -0.18 -2.28 21.51
C VAL A 138 -1.22 -2.34 20.41
N LEU A 139 -0.81 -2.23 19.14
CA LEU A 139 -1.76 -2.19 18.02
C LEU A 139 -2.45 -3.53 17.78
N THR A 140 -1.76 -4.65 17.99
CA THR A 140 -2.39 -5.97 17.97
C THR A 140 -3.45 -6.10 19.07
N SER A 141 -3.14 -5.63 20.28
CA SER A 141 -4.10 -5.64 21.40
C SER A 141 -5.34 -4.79 21.10
N VAL A 142 -5.16 -3.61 20.51
CA VAL A 142 -6.27 -2.76 20.04
C VAL A 142 -7.14 -3.51 19.03
N ASN A 143 -6.53 -4.20 18.06
CA ASN A 143 -7.26 -4.98 17.05
C ASN A 143 -8.01 -6.18 17.62
N LEU A 144 -7.57 -6.74 18.75
CA LEU A 144 -8.26 -7.84 19.43
C LEU A 144 -9.46 -7.40 20.29
N ILE A 145 -9.49 -6.14 20.71
CA ILE A 145 -10.49 -5.61 21.65
C ILE A 145 -11.52 -4.71 20.93
N ALA A 146 -11.09 -3.88 19.99
CA ALA A 146 -11.82 -2.68 19.57
C ALA A 146 -12.07 -2.57 18.06
N ALA A 147 -12.33 -3.68 17.35
CA ALA A 147 -12.55 -3.63 15.89
C ALA A 147 -13.70 -2.72 15.43
N ARG A 148 -14.71 -2.47 16.29
CA ARG A 148 -15.84 -1.60 15.95
C ARG A 148 -15.47 -0.12 15.84
N LEU A 149 -14.31 0.28 16.36
CA LEU A 149 -13.82 1.67 16.33
C LEU A 149 -12.87 1.95 15.15
N PHE A 150 -12.54 0.94 14.35
CA PHE A 150 -11.55 1.03 13.28
C PHE A 150 -11.87 2.13 12.25
N GLY A 151 -13.10 2.15 11.72
CA GLY A 151 -13.48 3.07 10.64
C GLY A 151 -13.44 4.55 11.04
N GLU A 152 -13.87 4.88 12.27
CA GLU A 152 -13.82 6.24 12.79
C GLU A 152 -12.38 6.65 13.14
N ALA A 153 -11.60 5.77 13.77
CA ALA A 153 -10.20 6.03 14.07
C ALA A 153 -9.40 6.33 12.80
N GLU A 154 -9.57 5.52 11.75
CA GLU A 154 -8.92 5.74 10.46
C GLU A 154 -9.34 7.04 9.78
N PHE A 155 -10.62 7.42 9.87
CA PHE A 155 -11.06 8.71 9.35
C PHE A 155 -10.30 9.88 10.01
N TRP A 156 -10.18 9.87 11.34
CA TRP A 156 -9.45 10.91 12.07
C TRP A 156 -7.94 10.88 11.80
N PHE A 157 -7.32 9.69 11.76
CA PHE A 157 -5.90 9.58 11.42
C PHE A 157 -5.62 10.07 10.00
N ALA A 158 -6.44 9.69 9.02
CA ALA A 158 -6.32 10.19 7.66
C ALA A 158 -6.47 11.72 7.58
N MET A 159 -7.37 12.31 8.38
CA MET A 159 -7.56 13.77 8.44
C MET A 159 -6.30 14.48 8.94
N ILE A 160 -5.67 13.99 10.01
CA ILE A 160 -4.43 14.56 10.56
C ILE A 160 -3.32 14.57 9.50
N LYS A 161 -3.15 13.46 8.77
CA LYS A 161 -2.15 13.33 7.69
C LYS A 161 -2.37 14.36 6.60
N ILE A 162 -3.60 14.46 6.09
CA ILE A 162 -3.95 15.37 4.99
C ILE A 162 -3.75 16.82 5.40
N ILE A 163 -4.20 17.21 6.60
CA ILE A 163 -4.01 18.57 7.11
C ILE A 163 -2.53 18.91 7.20
N ALA A 164 -1.68 18.00 7.70
CA ALA A 164 -0.25 18.24 7.79
C ALA A 164 0.43 18.38 6.43
N ILE A 165 0.05 17.56 5.44
CA ILE A 165 0.56 17.71 4.07
C ILE A 165 0.16 19.07 3.48
N ILE A 166 -1.12 19.46 3.61
CA ILE A 166 -1.60 20.76 3.11
C ILE A 166 -0.88 21.90 3.82
N ALA A 167 -0.75 21.85 5.15
CA ALA A 167 -0.06 22.86 5.94
C ALA A 167 1.42 22.99 5.52
N MET A 168 2.10 21.86 5.31
CA MET A 168 3.47 21.85 4.81
C MET A 168 3.55 22.47 3.41
N ILE A 169 2.64 22.10 2.50
CA ILE A 169 2.63 22.64 1.13
C ILE A 169 2.44 24.15 1.15
N VAL A 170 1.45 24.65 1.89
CA VAL A 170 1.19 26.09 2.03
C VAL A 170 2.38 26.81 2.65
N THR A 171 2.98 26.24 3.69
CA THR A 171 4.17 26.80 4.35
C THR A 171 5.35 26.89 3.37
N GLY A 172 5.59 25.83 2.60
CA GLY A 172 6.68 25.84 1.62
C GLY A 172 6.47 26.79 0.46
N ILE A 173 5.23 26.90 -0.06
CA ILE A 173 4.89 27.90 -1.06
C ILE A 173 5.16 29.31 -0.50
N PHE A 174 4.68 29.59 0.71
CA PHE A 174 4.96 30.85 1.38
C PHE A 174 6.46 31.13 1.44
N MET A 175 7.25 30.19 1.98
CA MET A 175 8.71 30.32 2.11
C MET A 175 9.41 30.57 0.76
N MET A 176 8.99 29.88 -0.31
CA MET A 176 9.55 30.08 -1.65
C MET A 176 9.17 31.45 -2.23
N THR A 177 7.92 31.89 -2.07
CA THR A 177 7.45 33.19 -2.58
C THR A 177 8.00 34.38 -1.79
N SER A 178 8.28 34.20 -0.50
CA SER A 178 8.92 35.21 0.34
C SER A 178 10.45 35.17 0.31
N HIS A 179 11.05 34.24 -0.46
CA HIS A 179 12.49 33.99 -0.52
C HIS A 179 13.14 33.83 0.87
N SER A 180 12.45 33.11 1.77
CA SER A 180 12.88 32.94 3.16
C SER A 180 14.30 32.39 3.24
N ILE A 181 15.11 33.03 4.09
CA ILE A 181 16.48 32.61 4.36
C ILE A 181 16.47 31.30 5.15
N THR A 182 17.27 30.35 4.71
CA THR A 182 17.53 29.08 5.38
C THR A 182 19.05 28.96 5.63
N PRO A 183 19.49 28.09 6.56
CA PRO A 183 20.91 27.77 6.73
C PRO A 183 21.65 27.29 5.46
N LEU A 184 20.93 26.83 4.43
CA LEU A 184 21.48 26.27 3.19
C LEU A 184 21.22 27.16 1.96
N GLY A 185 20.84 28.42 2.16
CA GLY A 185 20.52 29.36 1.08
C GLY A 185 19.09 29.90 1.22
N HIS A 186 18.39 30.08 0.11
CA HIS A 186 17.01 30.58 0.12
C HIS A 186 16.04 29.49 -0.30
N ALA A 187 14.87 29.45 0.34
CA ALA A 187 13.75 28.70 -0.19
C ALA A 187 13.34 29.31 -1.54
N SER A 188 13.39 28.52 -2.61
CA SER A 188 13.14 28.96 -3.98
C SER A 188 12.96 27.77 -4.91
N LEU A 189 12.16 27.94 -5.96
CA LEU A 189 12.06 26.96 -7.06
C LEU A 189 13.42 26.74 -7.76
N SER A 190 14.37 27.66 -7.64
CA SER A 190 15.73 27.48 -8.15
C SER A 190 16.44 26.28 -7.51
N ASN A 191 16.09 25.87 -6.30
CA ASN A 191 16.66 24.66 -5.67
C ASN A 191 16.30 23.36 -6.41
N ILE A 192 15.29 23.42 -7.29
CA ILE A 192 14.83 22.31 -8.14
C ILE A 192 15.40 22.46 -9.56
N SER A 193 15.38 23.68 -10.10
CA SER A 193 15.68 23.92 -11.52
C SER A 193 17.15 24.27 -11.80
N HIS A 194 17.88 24.80 -10.83
CA HIS A 194 19.29 25.13 -11.00
C HIS A 194 20.10 23.84 -11.10
N ASP A 195 20.96 23.76 -12.12
CA ASP A 195 21.74 22.56 -12.46
C ASP A 195 20.91 21.28 -12.58
N TYR A 196 19.64 21.42 -13.01
CA TYR A 196 18.76 20.28 -13.20
C TYR A 196 19.34 19.31 -14.23
N THR A 197 19.49 18.06 -13.80
CA THR A 197 19.78 16.93 -14.67
C THR A 197 18.66 15.91 -14.52
N LEU A 198 18.23 15.32 -15.64
CA LEU A 198 17.15 14.34 -15.64
C LEU A 198 17.56 13.06 -14.90
N PHE A 199 18.85 12.70 -14.94
CA PHE A 199 19.39 11.50 -14.31
C PHE A 199 20.71 11.84 -13.58
N PRO A 200 20.66 12.55 -12.43
CA PRO A 200 21.87 13.06 -11.75
C PRO A 200 22.85 11.95 -11.36
N HIS A 201 22.33 10.76 -11.07
CA HIS A 201 23.13 9.57 -10.73
C HIS A 201 22.99 8.46 -11.79
N GLY A 202 22.60 8.82 -13.01
CA GLY A 202 22.41 7.89 -14.13
C GLY A 202 21.05 7.18 -14.15
N ILE A 203 20.71 6.61 -15.31
CA ILE A 203 19.40 6.00 -15.57
C ILE A 203 19.11 4.80 -14.67
N PHE A 204 20.15 4.09 -14.22
CA PHE A 204 20.00 2.94 -13.34
C PHE A 204 19.45 3.34 -11.96
N ASN A 205 19.94 4.44 -11.38
CA ASN A 205 19.42 4.98 -10.13
C ASN A 205 18.00 5.54 -10.27
N PHE A 206 17.67 6.07 -11.45
CA PHE A 206 16.30 6.46 -11.78
C PHE A 206 15.34 5.27 -11.80
N VAL A 207 15.72 4.19 -12.48
CA VAL A 207 14.92 2.96 -12.56
C VAL A 207 14.82 2.27 -11.20
N SER A 208 15.89 2.28 -10.39
CA SER A 208 15.90 1.67 -9.04
C SER A 208 15.10 2.45 -7.99
N ALA A 209 14.54 3.61 -8.33
CA ALA A 209 13.60 4.33 -7.47
C ALA A 209 12.16 3.83 -7.62
N PHE A 210 11.82 3.20 -8.75
CA PHE A 210 10.44 2.76 -9.02
C PHE A 210 9.88 1.79 -7.97
N PRO A 211 10.62 0.80 -7.45
CA PRO A 211 10.05 -0.11 -6.46
C PRO A 211 9.64 0.58 -5.15
N MET A 212 10.49 1.47 -4.61
CA MET A 212 10.16 2.23 -3.41
C MET A 212 9.00 3.21 -3.64
N VAL A 213 8.92 3.83 -4.83
CA VAL A 213 7.75 4.67 -5.18
C VAL A 213 6.51 3.81 -5.41
N PHE A 214 6.64 2.59 -5.95
CA PHE A 214 5.55 1.64 -6.12
C PHE A 214 4.97 1.25 -4.76
N PHE A 215 5.82 0.97 -3.77
CA PHE A 215 5.41 0.77 -2.38
C PHE A 215 4.61 1.96 -1.83
N ALA A 216 4.99 3.20 -2.18
CA ALA A 216 4.24 4.38 -1.77
C ALA A 216 2.80 4.42 -2.32
N PHE A 217 2.49 3.72 -3.40
CA PHE A 217 1.12 3.61 -3.94
C PHE A 217 0.35 2.37 -3.44
N GLN A 218 0.97 1.47 -2.69
CA GLN A 218 0.27 0.32 -2.09
C GLN A 218 -0.82 0.81 -1.13
N GLY A 219 -1.91 0.04 -1.01
CA GLY A 219 -3.09 0.41 -0.21
C GLY A 219 -4.14 1.20 -0.98
N ILE A 220 -3.86 1.66 -2.21
CA ILE A 220 -4.84 2.33 -3.06
C ILE A 220 -6.01 1.40 -3.46
N GLU A 221 -5.75 0.10 -3.53
CA GLU A 221 -6.74 -0.93 -3.75
C GLU A 221 -7.73 -1.07 -2.60
N PHE A 222 -7.48 -0.52 -1.40
CA PHE A 222 -8.48 -0.49 -0.33
C PHE A 222 -9.72 0.34 -0.69
N VAL A 223 -9.62 1.23 -1.70
CA VAL A 223 -10.81 1.82 -2.37
C VAL A 223 -11.78 0.72 -2.80
N SER A 224 -11.27 -0.39 -3.34
CA SER A 224 -12.10 -1.49 -3.85
C SER A 224 -12.85 -2.25 -2.76
N ILE A 225 -12.24 -2.42 -1.58
CA ILE A 225 -12.87 -3.10 -0.44
C ILE A 225 -14.05 -2.27 0.08
N THR A 226 -13.83 -0.96 0.22
CA THR A 226 -14.86 -0.04 0.74
C THR A 226 -16.02 0.18 -0.25
N ILE A 227 -15.86 -0.15 -1.53
CA ILE A 227 -16.94 -0.11 -2.52
C ILE A 227 -18.04 -1.12 -2.20
N GLY A 228 -17.70 -2.34 -1.76
CA GLY A 228 -18.67 -3.38 -1.37
C GLY A 228 -19.49 -3.00 -0.13
N GLU A 229 -18.95 -2.10 0.69
CA GLU A 229 -19.59 -1.58 1.91
C GLU A 229 -20.26 -0.20 1.70
N ALA A 230 -20.22 0.33 0.48
CA ALA A 230 -20.77 1.65 0.18
C ALA A 230 -22.30 1.62 0.02
N LYS A 231 -22.98 2.69 0.46
CA LYS A 231 -24.44 2.85 0.30
C LYS A 231 -24.90 2.89 -1.17
N SER A 232 -24.04 3.36 -2.07
CA SER A 232 -24.33 3.48 -3.51
C SER A 232 -23.11 3.11 -4.35
N PRO A 233 -22.79 1.80 -4.48
CA PRO A 233 -21.52 1.33 -5.03
C PRO A 233 -21.21 1.90 -6.42
N HIS A 234 -22.15 1.86 -7.37
CA HIS A 234 -21.94 2.38 -8.72
C HIS A 234 -21.54 3.86 -8.79
N ALA A 235 -22.14 4.72 -7.97
CA ALA A 235 -21.81 6.14 -7.94
C ALA A 235 -20.46 6.38 -7.23
N VAL A 236 -20.19 5.61 -6.17
CA VAL A 236 -18.95 5.70 -5.39
C VAL A 236 -17.76 5.21 -6.20
N ILE A 237 -17.87 4.10 -6.95
CA ILE A 237 -16.80 3.57 -7.81
C ILE A 237 -16.26 4.65 -8.75
N LYS A 238 -17.14 5.34 -9.49
CA LYS A 238 -16.74 6.35 -10.48
C LYS A 238 -15.97 7.51 -9.85
N LYS A 239 -16.40 7.97 -8.67
CA LYS A 239 -15.76 9.08 -7.96
C LYS A 239 -14.48 8.64 -7.26
N ALA A 240 -14.53 7.55 -6.49
CA ALA A 240 -13.40 7.09 -5.70
C ALA A 240 -12.21 6.70 -6.58
N VAL A 241 -12.44 5.99 -7.70
CA VAL A 241 -11.34 5.60 -8.60
C VAL A 241 -10.66 6.81 -9.23
N ASN A 242 -11.42 7.82 -9.68
CA ASN A 242 -10.84 8.97 -10.38
C ASN A 242 -10.31 10.05 -9.43
N GLU A 243 -11.04 10.37 -8.35
CA GLU A 243 -10.70 11.49 -7.46
C GLU A 243 -9.60 11.12 -6.46
N THR A 244 -9.60 9.89 -5.93
CA THR A 244 -8.64 9.48 -4.90
C THR A 244 -7.21 9.55 -5.42
N LEU A 245 -6.96 8.98 -6.60
CA LEU A 245 -5.60 8.98 -7.17
C LEU A 245 -5.13 10.39 -7.55
N LEU A 246 -6.00 11.21 -8.13
CA LEU A 246 -5.66 12.60 -8.46
C LEU A 246 -5.22 13.38 -7.21
N ARG A 247 -5.95 13.19 -6.09
CA ARG A 247 -5.59 13.83 -4.81
C ARG A 247 -4.29 13.30 -4.25
N ILE A 248 -4.05 11.99 -4.30
CA ILE A 248 -2.78 11.37 -3.88
C ILE A 248 -1.62 11.95 -4.68
N LEU A 249 -1.75 12.02 -6.02
CA LEU A 249 -0.72 12.61 -6.87
C LEU A 249 -0.48 14.08 -6.58
N LEU A 250 -1.54 14.86 -6.35
CA LEU A 250 -1.40 16.27 -5.97
C LEU A 250 -0.63 16.41 -4.66
N PHE A 251 -0.93 15.58 -3.66
CA PHE A 251 -0.21 15.58 -2.38
C PHE A 251 1.24 15.14 -2.53
N TYR A 252 1.51 14.11 -3.32
CA TYR A 252 2.87 13.59 -3.53
C TYR A 252 3.73 14.60 -4.28
N ILE A 253 3.28 15.06 -5.44
CA ILE A 253 4.04 16.02 -6.25
C ILE A 253 4.15 17.36 -5.55
N GLY A 254 3.06 17.86 -4.94
CA GLY A 254 3.06 19.12 -4.20
C GLY A 254 4.03 19.09 -3.01
N ALA A 255 4.05 17.99 -2.25
CA ALA A 255 5.01 17.80 -1.17
C ALA A 255 6.46 17.77 -1.67
N LEU A 256 6.74 17.03 -2.75
CA LEU A 256 8.08 16.91 -3.31
C LEU A 256 8.62 18.24 -3.84
N ILE A 257 7.79 19.02 -4.55
CA ILE A 257 8.14 20.38 -4.99
C ILE A 257 8.50 21.25 -3.79
N VAL A 258 7.67 21.23 -2.75
CA VAL A 258 7.91 22.05 -1.56
C VAL A 258 9.17 21.62 -0.81
N ILE A 259 9.37 20.32 -0.61
CA ILE A 259 10.57 19.78 0.06
C ILE A 259 11.85 20.25 -0.64
N MET A 260 11.94 20.00 -1.95
CA MET A 260 13.13 20.35 -2.74
C MET A 260 13.22 21.85 -3.03
N GLY A 261 12.12 22.59 -2.96
CA GLY A 261 12.09 24.03 -3.09
C GLY A 261 12.57 24.76 -1.83
N ILE A 262 12.28 24.24 -0.64
CA ILE A 262 12.79 24.82 0.62
C ILE A 262 14.27 24.53 0.78
N ILE A 263 14.70 23.27 0.59
CA ILE A 263 16.08 22.82 0.77
C ILE A 263 16.57 22.11 -0.50
N PRO A 264 17.80 22.39 -1.00
CA PRO A 264 18.38 21.65 -2.12
C PRO A 264 18.35 20.14 -1.89
N TRP A 265 17.88 19.39 -2.88
CA TRP A 265 17.71 17.94 -2.78
C TRP A 265 19.01 17.18 -2.46
N THR A 266 20.17 17.74 -2.84
CA THR A 266 21.51 17.21 -2.55
C THR A 266 21.88 17.21 -1.07
N SER A 267 21.17 18.00 -0.25
CA SER A 267 21.38 18.07 1.20
C SER A 267 20.46 17.14 1.98
N LEU A 268 19.53 16.45 1.32
CA LEU A 268 18.61 15.51 1.96
C LEU A 268 19.26 14.14 2.12
N SER A 269 19.24 13.60 3.34
CA SER A 269 19.72 12.24 3.62
C SER A 269 18.73 11.19 3.13
N ALA A 270 19.26 10.10 2.57
CA ALA A 270 18.50 8.92 2.18
C ALA A 270 17.85 8.19 3.36
N ASN A 271 18.43 8.32 4.56
CA ASN A 271 18.09 7.50 5.74
C ASN A 271 17.08 8.18 6.68
N SER A 272 16.42 9.25 6.25
CA SER A 272 15.51 10.01 7.11
C SER A 272 14.35 10.57 6.30
N SER A 273 13.24 10.87 6.97
CA SER A 273 12.07 11.44 6.30
C SER A 273 12.36 12.84 5.78
N PRO A 274 12.27 13.11 4.47
CA PRO A 274 12.51 14.45 3.93
C PRO A 274 11.48 15.48 4.43
N PHE A 275 10.29 15.04 4.83
CA PHE A 275 9.25 15.87 5.45
C PHE A 275 9.70 16.44 6.80
N VAL A 276 10.51 15.68 7.55
CA VAL A 276 11.09 16.11 8.83
C VAL A 276 12.38 16.88 8.59
N GLN A 277 13.24 16.35 7.71
CA GLN A 277 14.55 16.93 7.41
C GLN A 277 14.45 18.36 6.87
N VAL A 278 13.48 18.63 5.98
CA VAL A 278 13.35 19.95 5.35
C VAL A 278 13.19 21.07 6.39
N PHE A 279 12.34 20.88 7.40
CA PHE A 279 12.16 21.88 8.46
C PHE A 279 13.34 21.94 9.42
N LYS A 280 13.99 20.80 9.70
CA LYS A 280 15.18 20.77 10.54
C LYS A 280 16.34 21.56 9.88
N LEU A 281 16.57 21.31 8.60
CA LEU A 281 17.60 21.98 7.80
C LEU A 281 17.25 23.44 7.50
N ALA A 282 15.97 23.77 7.40
CA ALA A 282 15.51 25.15 7.26
C ALA A 282 15.59 25.99 8.56
N GLY A 283 15.97 25.39 9.69
CA GLY A 283 16.10 26.08 10.97
C GLY A 283 14.84 26.11 11.83
N PHE A 284 13.84 25.27 11.53
CA PHE A 284 12.57 25.16 12.26
C PHE A 284 12.44 23.81 13.00
N PRO A 285 13.23 23.55 14.06
CA PRO A 285 13.23 22.26 14.77
C PRO A 285 11.89 21.90 15.42
N ALA A 286 11.11 22.90 15.85
CA ALA A 286 9.77 22.69 16.39
C ALA A 286 8.81 22.16 15.32
N ALA A 287 8.84 22.75 14.11
CA ALA A 287 8.05 22.27 12.98
C ALA A 287 8.49 20.85 12.57
N ALA A 288 9.80 20.58 12.54
CA ALA A 288 10.32 19.24 12.28
C ALA A 288 9.79 18.21 13.30
N ALA A 289 9.79 18.54 14.59
CA ALA A 289 9.23 17.66 15.62
C ALA A 289 7.71 17.46 15.46
N THR A 290 6.93 18.50 15.13
CA THR A 290 5.50 18.36 14.87
C THR A 290 5.23 17.46 13.66
N ILE A 291 5.95 17.65 12.57
CA ILE A 291 5.82 16.80 11.39
C ILE A 291 6.24 15.36 11.71
N ASN A 292 7.31 15.16 12.48
CA ASN A 292 7.73 13.83 12.94
C ASN A 292 6.62 13.12 13.74
N PHE A 293 5.87 13.85 14.56
CA PHE A 293 4.69 13.31 15.27
C PHE A 293 3.56 12.95 14.33
N VAL A 294 3.28 13.78 13.32
CA VAL A 294 2.24 13.45 12.34
C VAL A 294 2.62 12.21 11.53
N VAL A 295 3.87 12.08 11.08
CA VAL A 295 4.30 10.90 10.31
C VAL A 295 4.38 9.63 11.17
N LEU A 296 4.68 9.75 12.47
CA LEU A 296 4.57 8.64 13.42
C LEU A 296 3.11 8.16 13.57
N THR A 297 2.16 9.09 13.76
CA THR A 297 0.73 8.71 13.81
C THR A 297 0.26 8.15 12.47
N SER A 298 0.83 8.61 11.36
CA SER A 298 0.60 8.06 10.03
C SER A 298 1.02 6.59 9.92
N ALA A 299 2.25 6.28 10.34
CA ALA A 299 2.79 4.92 10.32
C ALA A 299 2.00 3.99 11.27
N ALA A 300 1.67 4.46 12.47
CA ALA A 300 0.88 3.68 13.43
C ALA A 300 -0.54 3.38 12.92
N SER A 301 -1.19 4.33 12.25
CA SER A 301 -2.49 4.12 11.60
C SER A 301 -2.40 3.14 10.43
N SER A 302 -1.38 3.27 9.57
CA SER A 302 -1.15 2.33 8.47
C SER A 302 -0.90 0.91 8.99
N LEU A 303 -0.05 0.76 10.00
CA LEU A 303 0.21 -0.52 10.66
C LEU A 303 -1.06 -1.12 11.30
N ASN A 304 -1.86 -0.30 11.98
CA ASN A 304 -3.15 -0.74 12.53
C ASN A 304 -4.09 -1.27 11.44
N SER A 305 -4.20 -0.54 10.32
CA SER A 305 -4.96 -0.95 9.14
C SER A 305 -4.45 -2.24 8.50
N CYS A 306 -3.13 -2.40 8.41
CA CYS A 306 -2.53 -3.58 7.83
C CYS A 306 -2.74 -4.81 8.73
N ILE A 307 -2.60 -4.71 10.06
CA ILE A 307 -2.89 -5.80 11.01
C ILE A 307 -4.36 -6.23 10.90
N PHE A 308 -5.28 -5.25 10.89
CA PHE A 308 -6.71 -5.47 10.74
C PHE A 308 -7.06 -6.18 9.43
N SER A 309 -6.47 -5.72 8.32
CA SER A 309 -6.69 -6.27 6.98
C SER A 309 -6.05 -7.64 6.81
N ALA A 310 -4.81 -7.85 7.27
CA ALA A 310 -4.12 -9.13 7.20
C ALA A 310 -4.88 -10.21 7.98
N GLY A 311 -5.39 -9.89 9.18
CA GLY A 311 -6.19 -10.82 9.98
C GLY A 311 -7.48 -11.25 9.27
N ARG A 312 -8.19 -10.35 8.57
CA ARG A 312 -9.39 -10.71 7.81
C ARG A 312 -9.10 -11.49 6.54
N HIS A 313 -8.06 -11.11 5.80
CA HIS A 313 -7.68 -11.84 4.59
C HIS A 313 -7.24 -13.27 4.94
N PHE A 314 -6.47 -13.44 6.01
CA PHE A 314 -6.12 -14.79 6.47
C PHE A 314 -7.34 -15.57 6.98
N TYR A 315 -8.27 -14.93 7.68
CA TYR A 315 -9.54 -15.56 8.06
C TYR A 315 -10.30 -16.05 6.82
N GLN A 316 -10.37 -15.25 5.76
CA GLN A 316 -11.00 -15.64 4.49
C GLN A 316 -10.27 -16.83 3.83
N LEU A 317 -8.94 -16.82 3.79
CA LEU A 317 -8.16 -17.97 3.30
C LEU A 317 -8.44 -19.24 4.12
N ALA A 318 -8.63 -19.09 5.44
CA ALA A 318 -8.97 -20.19 6.33
C ALA A 318 -10.41 -20.71 6.13
N THR A 319 -11.37 -19.87 5.72
CA THR A 319 -12.74 -20.31 5.42
C THR A 319 -12.83 -21.03 4.08
N GLU A 320 -11.95 -20.71 3.13
CA GLU A 320 -11.92 -21.29 1.78
C GLU A 320 -11.34 -22.72 1.73
N VAL A 321 -10.56 -23.13 2.74
CA VAL A 321 -10.05 -24.51 2.82
C VAL A 321 -11.07 -25.50 3.42
N PRO A 322 -10.90 -26.82 3.19
CA PRO A 322 -11.85 -27.83 3.69
C PRO A 322 -12.12 -27.71 5.20
N LYS A 323 -13.39 -27.82 5.60
CA LYS A 323 -13.83 -27.73 7.01
C LYS A 323 -13.14 -28.74 7.94
N SER A 324 -12.65 -29.86 7.41
CA SER A 324 -11.91 -30.86 8.17
C SER A 324 -10.47 -30.43 8.51
N SER A 325 -9.90 -29.48 7.77
CA SER A 325 -8.53 -28.99 7.91
C SER A 325 -8.30 -28.31 9.27
N TRP A 326 -7.10 -28.50 9.82
CA TRP A 326 -6.63 -27.78 11.01
C TRP A 326 -6.72 -26.26 10.83
N MET A 327 -6.42 -25.76 9.62
CA MET A 327 -6.44 -24.32 9.35
C MET A 327 -7.86 -23.75 9.47
N ASN A 328 -8.87 -24.42 8.90
CA ASN A 328 -10.27 -24.02 9.04
C ASN A 328 -10.70 -24.07 10.52
N LYS A 329 -10.46 -25.21 11.19
CA LYS A 329 -10.86 -25.42 12.59
C LYS A 329 -10.23 -24.42 13.56
N THR A 330 -9.06 -23.88 13.25
CA THR A 330 -8.33 -22.96 14.13
C THR A 330 -8.60 -21.50 13.76
N PHE A 331 -8.51 -21.15 12.48
CA PHE A 331 -8.47 -19.76 12.04
C PHE A 331 -9.75 -19.25 11.40
N ALA A 332 -10.66 -20.12 10.96
CA ALA A 332 -11.98 -19.73 10.42
C ALA A 332 -13.02 -19.47 11.54
N LYS A 333 -12.59 -18.90 12.68
CA LYS A 333 -13.42 -18.61 13.85
C LYS A 333 -13.41 -17.13 14.19
N ILE A 334 -14.58 -16.61 14.55
CA ILE A 334 -14.74 -15.26 15.09
C ILE A 334 -14.78 -15.34 16.63
N SER A 335 -14.04 -14.46 17.29
CA SER A 335 -13.98 -14.35 18.76
C SER A 335 -15.25 -13.72 19.33
N LYS A 336 -15.40 -13.75 20.66
CA LYS A 336 -16.49 -13.06 21.37
C LYS A 336 -16.52 -11.55 21.11
N ASN A 337 -15.37 -10.96 20.76
CA ASN A 337 -15.23 -9.53 20.46
C ASN A 337 -15.60 -9.21 18.99
N GLY A 338 -16.01 -10.20 18.19
CA GLY A 338 -16.41 -10.00 16.80
C GLY A 338 -15.25 -9.88 15.82
N VAL A 339 -14.07 -10.43 16.16
CA VAL A 339 -12.86 -10.39 15.32
C VAL A 339 -12.25 -11.77 15.10
N PRO A 340 -11.57 -12.03 13.97
CA PRO A 340 -10.84 -13.28 13.75
C PRO A 340 -9.52 -13.30 14.53
N ALA A 341 -9.61 -13.41 15.86
CA ALA A 341 -8.48 -13.23 16.78
C ALA A 341 -7.27 -14.13 16.45
N ALA A 342 -7.48 -15.41 16.14
CA ALA A 342 -6.40 -16.33 15.80
C ALA A 342 -5.65 -15.91 14.52
N ALA A 343 -6.38 -15.41 13.52
CA ALA A 343 -5.81 -14.95 12.26
C ALA A 343 -5.01 -13.64 12.43
N ILE A 344 -5.50 -12.74 13.27
CA ILE A 344 -4.78 -11.50 13.67
C ILE A 344 -3.48 -11.87 14.38
N ILE A 345 -3.53 -12.76 15.37
CA ILE A 345 -2.37 -13.19 16.15
C ILE A 345 -1.32 -13.85 15.25
N LEU A 346 -1.73 -14.72 14.31
CA LEU A 346 -0.80 -15.33 13.37
C LEU A 346 -0.13 -14.28 12.47
N SER A 347 -0.91 -13.34 11.92
CA SER A 347 -0.38 -12.28 11.08
C SER A 347 0.61 -11.41 11.86
N ALA A 348 0.26 -11.00 13.09
CA ALA A 348 1.15 -10.25 13.97
C ALA A 348 2.40 -11.04 14.37
N ALA A 349 2.29 -12.36 14.56
CA ALA A 349 3.43 -13.23 14.84
C ALA A 349 4.43 -13.28 13.68
N LEU A 350 3.97 -13.22 12.42
CA LEU A 350 4.87 -13.09 11.28
C LEU A 350 5.55 -11.72 11.22
N VAL A 351 4.86 -10.66 11.65
CA VAL A 351 5.45 -9.30 11.73
C VAL A 351 6.56 -9.23 12.79
N LEU A 352 6.62 -10.15 13.78
CA LEU A 352 7.74 -10.25 14.72
C LEU A 352 9.09 -10.56 14.04
N ILE A 353 9.10 -10.93 12.76
CA ILE A 353 10.34 -11.04 11.99
C ILE A 353 11.04 -9.66 11.92
N THR A 354 10.31 -8.55 11.86
CA THR A 354 10.89 -7.19 11.82
C THR A 354 11.81 -6.90 13.01
N PRO A 355 11.35 -6.99 14.28
CA PRO A 355 12.24 -6.77 15.42
C PRO A 355 13.43 -7.75 15.48
N LEU A 356 13.30 -8.96 14.94
CA LEU A 356 14.43 -9.89 14.81
C LEU A 356 15.46 -9.39 13.78
N MET A 357 15.01 -8.88 12.63
CA MET A 357 15.89 -8.27 11.62
C MET A 357 16.59 -7.03 12.18
N SER A 358 15.86 -6.20 12.94
CA SER A 358 16.35 -4.99 13.59
C SER A 358 17.40 -5.23 14.69
N LEU A 359 17.65 -6.47 15.12
CA LEU A 359 18.76 -6.81 16.02
C LEU A 359 20.13 -6.78 15.34
N THR A 360 20.17 -7.03 14.03
CA THR A 360 21.42 -7.27 13.29
C THR A 360 21.60 -6.36 12.08
N THR A 361 20.52 -5.75 11.61
CA THR A 361 20.47 -4.98 10.37
C THR A 361 20.06 -3.54 10.64
N ALA A 362 20.66 -2.58 9.92
CA ALA A 362 20.28 -1.18 10.02
C ALA A 362 18.81 -0.96 9.61
N ILE A 363 18.12 -0.06 10.29
CA ILE A 363 16.68 0.23 10.08
C ILE A 363 16.37 0.55 8.62
N SER A 364 17.21 1.34 7.95
CA SER A 364 17.03 1.69 6.53
C SER A 364 17.14 0.48 5.60
N SER A 365 18.05 -0.46 5.89
CA SER A 365 18.18 -1.71 5.15
C SER A 365 17.00 -2.64 5.42
N VAL A 366 16.56 -2.78 6.68
CA VAL A 366 15.34 -3.56 7.01
C VAL A 366 14.15 -2.99 6.24
N PHE A 367 13.95 -1.67 6.28
CA PHE A 367 12.87 -0.99 5.57
C PHE A 367 12.94 -1.23 4.06
N THR A 368 14.12 -1.11 3.45
CA THR A 368 14.30 -1.37 2.01
C THR A 368 13.92 -2.81 1.66
N ILE A 369 14.47 -3.80 2.37
CA ILE A 369 14.19 -5.23 2.13
C ILE A 369 12.69 -5.53 2.22
N VAL A 370 12.03 -5.11 3.30
CA VAL A 370 10.61 -5.45 3.50
C VAL A 370 9.68 -4.72 2.52
N THR A 371 10.03 -3.49 2.13
CA THR A 371 9.27 -2.74 1.11
C THR A 371 9.48 -3.30 -0.30
N GLY A 372 10.70 -3.77 -0.61
CA GLY A 372 11.02 -4.49 -1.85
C GLY A 372 10.21 -5.79 -1.97
N VAL A 373 10.27 -6.66 -0.96
CA VAL A 373 9.52 -7.92 -0.94
C VAL A 373 8.02 -7.68 -0.97
N SER A 374 7.51 -6.67 -0.26
CA SER A 374 6.10 -6.27 -0.39
C SER A 374 5.77 -5.93 -1.84
N SER A 375 6.59 -5.09 -2.48
CA SER A 375 6.39 -4.68 -3.87
C SER A 375 6.38 -5.87 -4.82
N ASP A 376 7.26 -6.86 -4.64
CA ASP A 376 7.24 -8.10 -5.42
C ASP A 376 5.88 -8.81 -5.36
N MET A 377 5.36 -9.03 -4.16
CA MET A 377 4.07 -9.71 -3.95
C MET A 377 2.93 -8.93 -4.61
N TYR A 378 2.91 -7.61 -4.42
CA TYR A 378 1.88 -6.75 -4.98
C TYR A 378 1.96 -6.63 -6.51
N ILE A 379 3.16 -6.59 -7.09
CA ILE A 379 3.35 -6.60 -8.54
C ILE A 379 2.73 -7.86 -9.15
N ILE A 380 2.94 -9.04 -8.54
CA ILE A 380 2.33 -10.30 -8.97
C ILE A 380 0.80 -10.20 -8.91
N VAL A 381 0.27 -9.79 -7.76
CA VAL A 381 -1.18 -9.70 -7.52
C VAL A 381 -1.87 -8.70 -8.47
N TYR A 382 -1.29 -7.51 -8.66
CA TYR A 382 -1.84 -6.51 -9.57
C TYR A 382 -1.70 -6.91 -11.03
N THR A 383 -0.63 -7.61 -11.41
CA THR A 383 -0.50 -8.19 -12.75
C THR A 383 -1.61 -9.20 -13.02
N LEU A 384 -1.89 -10.10 -12.07
CA LEU A 384 -3.01 -11.03 -12.16
C LEU A 384 -4.37 -10.30 -12.21
N ALA A 385 -4.54 -9.20 -11.47
CA ALA A 385 -5.73 -8.35 -11.56
C ALA A 385 -5.93 -7.77 -12.97
N MET A 386 -4.86 -7.29 -13.61
CA MET A 386 -4.90 -6.76 -14.97
C MET A 386 -5.19 -7.86 -16.00
N ILE A 387 -4.64 -9.06 -15.81
CA ILE A 387 -4.95 -10.22 -16.67
C ILE A 387 -6.41 -10.64 -16.50
N ALA A 388 -6.93 -10.67 -15.27
CA ALA A 388 -8.33 -10.95 -14.97
C ALA A 388 -9.26 -9.92 -15.62
N HIS A 389 -8.91 -8.63 -15.58
CA HIS A 389 -9.65 -7.58 -16.29
C HIS A 389 -9.71 -7.83 -17.80
N ARG A 390 -8.60 -8.25 -18.43
CA ARG A 390 -8.62 -8.59 -19.87
C ARG A 390 -9.53 -9.77 -20.17
N LYS A 391 -9.60 -10.76 -19.29
CA LYS A 391 -10.52 -11.92 -19.42
C LYS A 391 -11.97 -11.52 -19.20
N TYR A 392 -12.25 -10.65 -18.23
CA TYR A 392 -13.55 -10.01 -18.05
C TYR A 392 -13.99 -9.26 -19.31
N ARG A 393 -13.10 -8.48 -19.92
CA ARG A 393 -13.38 -7.68 -21.13
C ARG A 393 -13.82 -8.50 -22.36
N VAL A 394 -13.59 -9.81 -22.35
CA VAL A 394 -14.00 -10.73 -23.41
C VAL A 394 -15.03 -11.76 -22.94
N SER A 395 -15.46 -11.70 -21.68
CA SER A 395 -16.49 -12.58 -21.13
C SER A 395 -17.89 -12.02 -21.37
N SER A 396 -18.90 -12.86 -21.14
CA SER A 396 -20.32 -12.45 -21.15
C SER A 396 -20.70 -11.50 -20.01
N ASP A 397 -19.87 -11.40 -18.97
CA ASP A 397 -20.11 -10.54 -17.80
C ASP A 397 -19.83 -9.06 -18.09
N PHE A 398 -19.15 -8.76 -19.22
CA PHE A 398 -18.77 -7.40 -19.57
C PHE A 398 -19.99 -6.49 -19.78
N LEU A 399 -19.96 -5.31 -19.14
CA LEU A 399 -20.99 -4.27 -19.28
C LEU A 399 -20.49 -3.07 -20.12
N PRO A 400 -20.86 -2.97 -21.41
CA PRO A 400 -20.41 -1.88 -22.30
C PRO A 400 -20.86 -0.49 -21.86
N ASN A 401 -22.06 -0.38 -21.28
CA ASN A 401 -22.66 0.89 -20.88
C ASN A 401 -22.27 1.31 -19.45
N GLY A 402 -21.31 0.61 -18.84
CA GLY A 402 -20.90 0.81 -17.45
C GLY A 402 -19.73 1.78 -17.26
N PHE A 403 -19.00 1.59 -16.16
CA PHE A 403 -17.71 2.23 -15.93
C PHE A 403 -16.60 1.44 -16.63
N VAL A 404 -15.94 2.05 -17.61
CA VAL A 404 -15.01 1.34 -18.51
C VAL A 404 -13.61 1.95 -18.46
N MET A 405 -12.57 1.13 -18.37
CA MET A 405 -11.17 1.53 -18.50
C MET A 405 -10.90 2.07 -19.92
N PRO A 406 -10.32 3.29 -20.05
CA PRO A 406 -10.02 3.86 -21.37
C PRO A 406 -8.94 3.04 -22.08
N TRP A 407 -9.16 2.80 -23.38
CA TRP A 407 -8.21 2.13 -24.29
C TRP A 407 -7.61 0.82 -23.75
N TYR A 408 -8.43 -0.02 -23.09
CA TYR A 408 -7.95 -1.24 -22.41
C TYR A 408 -7.05 -2.15 -23.27
N LYS A 409 -7.25 -2.17 -24.60
CA LYS A 409 -6.41 -2.94 -25.54
C LYS A 409 -4.94 -2.50 -25.55
N VAL A 410 -4.65 -1.25 -25.20
CA VAL A 410 -3.30 -0.67 -25.12
C VAL A 410 -2.88 -0.49 -23.66
N THR A 411 -3.73 0.14 -22.85
CA THR A 411 -3.40 0.51 -21.47
C THR A 411 -3.21 -0.72 -20.58
N SER A 412 -4.01 -1.78 -20.75
CA SER A 412 -3.88 -3.00 -19.94
C SER A 412 -2.56 -3.75 -20.17
N PRO A 413 -2.16 -4.12 -21.42
CA PRO A 413 -0.88 -4.78 -21.64
C PRO A 413 0.30 -3.86 -21.31
N LEU A 414 0.18 -2.55 -21.51
CA LEU A 414 1.23 -1.59 -21.13
C LEU A 414 1.44 -1.55 -19.60
N THR A 415 0.36 -1.55 -18.81
CA THR A 415 0.45 -1.65 -17.34
C THR A 415 1.10 -2.95 -16.90
N ILE A 416 0.73 -4.09 -17.50
CA ILE A 416 1.34 -5.40 -17.20
C ILE A 416 2.84 -5.38 -17.51
N PHE A 417 3.22 -4.88 -18.70
CA PHE A 417 4.61 -4.75 -19.09
C PHE A 417 5.39 -3.87 -18.11
N PHE A 418 4.82 -2.72 -17.75
CA PHE A 418 5.46 -1.78 -16.83
C PHE A 418 5.65 -2.38 -15.43
N PHE A 419 4.67 -3.11 -14.89
CA PHE A 419 4.85 -3.86 -13.64
C PHE A 419 5.97 -4.91 -13.76
N GLY A 420 6.07 -5.59 -14.91
CA GLY A 420 7.21 -6.48 -15.20
C GLY A 420 8.56 -5.75 -15.19
N VAL A 421 8.63 -4.52 -15.75
CA VAL A 421 9.85 -3.69 -15.70
C VAL A 421 10.23 -3.34 -14.27
N ILE A 422 9.25 -2.98 -13.42
CA ILE A 422 9.52 -2.71 -11.99
C ILE A 422 10.03 -3.96 -11.29
N PHE A 423 9.42 -5.12 -11.54
CA PHE A 423 9.89 -6.38 -10.97
C PHE A 423 11.33 -6.68 -11.37
N VAL A 424 11.68 -6.50 -12.65
CA VAL A 424 13.06 -6.67 -13.12
C VAL A 424 14.01 -5.65 -12.47
N SER A 425 13.55 -4.43 -12.22
CA SER A 425 14.36 -3.40 -11.55
C SER A 425 14.72 -3.73 -10.09
N LEU A 426 14.01 -4.64 -9.42
CA LEU A 426 14.37 -5.09 -8.07
C LEU A 426 15.68 -5.91 -8.07
N PHE A 427 16.02 -6.59 -9.17
CA PHE A 427 17.31 -7.28 -9.33
C PHE A 427 18.51 -6.34 -9.45
N PHE A 428 18.25 -5.04 -9.61
CA PHE A 428 19.26 -3.99 -9.71
C PHE A 428 19.56 -3.34 -8.35
N ILE A 429 18.81 -3.70 -7.30
CA ILE A 429 18.98 -3.19 -5.95
C ILE A 429 19.53 -4.34 -5.09
N PRO A 430 20.78 -4.26 -4.59
CA PRO A 430 21.40 -5.38 -3.87
C PRO A 430 20.57 -5.91 -2.70
N GLU A 431 19.90 -5.03 -1.97
CA GLU A 431 19.02 -5.37 -0.84
C GLU A 431 17.77 -6.15 -1.26
N ASP A 432 17.26 -5.92 -2.48
CA ASP A 432 16.00 -6.48 -2.95
C ASP A 432 16.17 -7.79 -3.74
N ILE A 433 17.39 -8.12 -4.20
CA ILE A 433 17.67 -9.33 -5.00
C ILE A 433 17.14 -10.59 -4.30
N ILE A 434 17.38 -10.74 -2.99
CA ILE A 434 16.93 -11.91 -2.23
C ILE A 434 15.40 -11.99 -2.22
N GLY A 435 14.74 -10.84 -2.03
CA GLY A 435 13.29 -10.73 -2.07
C GLY A 435 12.71 -11.12 -3.43
N ALA A 436 13.27 -10.57 -4.51
CA ALA A 436 12.82 -10.83 -5.86
C ALA A 436 13.02 -12.30 -6.28
N ILE A 437 14.16 -12.92 -5.91
CA ILE A 437 14.37 -14.37 -6.08
C ILE A 437 13.33 -15.15 -5.27
N GLY A 438 13.11 -14.76 -4.01
CA GLY A 438 12.08 -15.34 -3.15
C GLY A 438 10.69 -15.28 -3.77
N ALA A 439 10.34 -14.18 -4.45
CA ALA A 439 9.08 -14.02 -5.14
C ALA A 439 8.94 -14.91 -6.38
N ILE A 440 10.04 -15.11 -7.14
CA ILE A 440 10.07 -16.10 -8.23
C ILE A 440 9.86 -17.50 -7.65
N VAL A 441 10.62 -17.87 -6.61
CA VAL A 441 10.52 -19.19 -5.98
C VAL A 441 9.12 -19.41 -5.41
N TRP A 442 8.54 -18.42 -4.72
CA TRP A 442 7.16 -18.45 -4.24
C TRP A 442 6.19 -18.70 -5.40
N THR A 443 6.29 -17.91 -6.47
CA THR A 443 5.41 -18.03 -7.63
C THR A 443 5.51 -19.41 -8.29
N LEU A 444 6.73 -19.90 -8.51
CA LEU A 444 6.96 -21.17 -9.18
C LEU A 444 6.57 -22.36 -8.29
N VAL A 445 7.01 -22.38 -7.04
CA VAL A 445 6.79 -23.52 -6.13
C VAL A 445 5.35 -23.53 -5.63
N PHE A 446 4.88 -22.45 -5.00
CA PHE A 446 3.52 -22.41 -4.45
C PHE A 446 2.47 -22.41 -5.57
N GLY A 447 2.72 -21.70 -6.67
CA GLY A 447 1.86 -21.76 -7.85
C GLY A 447 1.76 -23.16 -8.46
N SER A 448 2.86 -23.91 -8.53
CA SER A 448 2.84 -25.31 -8.99
C SER A 448 2.10 -26.22 -8.02
N ILE A 449 2.32 -26.08 -6.71
CA ILE A 449 1.61 -26.86 -5.69
C ILE A 449 0.10 -26.67 -5.82
N GLU A 450 -0.36 -25.43 -5.95
CA GLU A 450 -1.78 -25.12 -6.11
C GLU A 450 -2.36 -25.69 -7.41
N TYR A 451 -1.62 -25.59 -8.51
CA TYR A 451 -2.01 -26.19 -9.79
C TYR A 451 -2.20 -27.72 -9.67
N PHE A 452 -1.23 -28.43 -9.08
CA PHE A 452 -1.34 -29.88 -8.90
C PHE A 452 -2.43 -30.28 -7.89
N ARG A 453 -2.65 -29.48 -6.83
CA ARG A 453 -3.72 -29.73 -5.86
C ARG A 453 -5.08 -29.67 -6.53
N GLN A 454 -5.29 -28.69 -7.41
CA GLN A 454 -6.56 -28.53 -8.10
C GLN A 454 -6.83 -29.65 -9.12
N GLN A 455 -5.80 -30.11 -9.83
CA GLN A 455 -5.93 -31.27 -10.73
C GLN A 455 -6.38 -32.52 -9.99
N LYS A 456 -5.82 -32.79 -8.79
CA LYS A 456 -6.22 -33.94 -7.97
C LYS A 456 -7.68 -33.85 -7.52
N THR A 457 -8.14 -32.67 -7.13
CA THR A 457 -9.55 -32.46 -6.74
C THR A 457 -10.50 -32.61 -7.93
N ALA A 458 -10.11 -32.12 -9.11
CA ALA A 458 -10.89 -32.28 -10.33
C ALA A 458 -11.03 -33.76 -10.74
N SER A 459 -9.93 -34.53 -10.68
CA SER A 459 -9.96 -35.97 -10.98
C SER A 459 -10.80 -36.76 -9.96
N ALA A 460 -10.67 -36.46 -8.66
CA ALA A 460 -11.44 -37.14 -7.62
C ALA A 460 -12.96 -36.91 -7.72
N ASN A 461 -13.39 -35.74 -8.19
CA ASN A 461 -14.80 -35.46 -8.43
C ASN A 461 -15.34 -36.21 -9.66
N ILE A 462 -14.52 -36.46 -10.69
CA ILE A 462 -14.93 -37.22 -11.88
C ILE A 462 -15.13 -38.70 -11.55
N ASP A 463 -14.29 -39.26 -10.67
CA ASP A 463 -14.39 -40.66 -10.23
C ASP A 463 -15.58 -40.91 -9.28
N GLN A 464 -16.18 -39.87 -8.69
CA GLN A 464 -17.43 -39.99 -7.92
C GLN A 464 -18.69 -40.08 -8.78
N TYR A 465 -18.61 -39.79 -10.07
CA TYR A 465 -19.72 -39.87 -11.04
C TYR A 465 -19.56 -41.01 -12.05
N LYS A 466 -18.53 -41.84 -11.89
CA LYS A 466 -18.38 -43.14 -12.55
C LYS A 466 -18.69 -44.24 -11.55
#